data_AF-A0A964U2X1-F1
#
_entry.id   AF-A0A964U2X1-F1
#
_cell.length_a   1.000
_cell.length_b   1.000
_cell.length_c   1.000
_cell.angle_alpha   90.00
_cell.angle_beta   90.00
_cell.angle_gamma   90.00
#
_symmetry.space_group_name_H-M   'P 1'
#
loop_
_entity.id
_entity.type
_entity.pdbx_description
1 polymer ?
#
loop_
_entity_poly.entity_id
_entity_poly.type
_entity_poly.pdbx_seq_one_letter_code
_entity_poly.pdbx_strand_id
1 'polypeptide(L)'
;MIRPQSARGFTLMEVLVAIGIFAIGLIAVASIFPVAILLQKQTVEEVEATHFGENAKAIVAARGFVASDWSSIANSGAGVVSKMEGMNPDDPMDDWSLADRSYNTLEPTDERRVFWVPLCYDSDASGDNAWQVFVFVVRGERDTTYGPVAADADIANSLDAEYVPRVKKLSTTISGANRFDFDNNPRLIRPGDEVVDEFGLTYRVSAADNTGVEVDGIIPGSGTINIWYAAPSSAGESSTFVKLITLIDSEGAEEGEGDGDIIRNP
;
A
#
# COMPACT_ATOMS: atom_id res chain seq x y z
N MET A 1 -49.93 -42.64 44.80
CA MET A 1 -50.88 -41.52 45.00
C MET A 1 -50.13 -40.22 44.66
N ILE A 2 -50.27 -39.71 43.44
CA ILE A 2 -49.58 -38.50 42.97
C ILE A 2 -50.51 -37.32 43.25
N ARG A 3 -50.11 -36.38 44.10
CA ARG A 3 -50.86 -35.15 44.34
C ARG A 3 -50.56 -34.16 43.20
N PRO A 4 -51.57 -33.54 42.56
CA PRO A 4 -51.33 -32.48 41.62
C PRO A 4 -50.70 -31.29 42.36
N GLN A 5 -49.49 -30.89 41.96
CA GLN A 5 -48.88 -29.64 42.41
C GLN A 5 -49.55 -28.49 41.63
N SER A 6 -50.14 -27.53 42.35
CA SER A 6 -50.64 -26.30 41.74
C SER A 6 -49.47 -25.50 41.16
N ALA A 7 -49.36 -25.47 39.83
CA ALA A 7 -48.42 -24.60 39.14
C ALA A 7 -48.83 -23.14 39.39
N ARG A 8 -47.92 -22.33 39.94
CA ARG A 8 -48.10 -20.88 40.06
C ARG A 8 -47.91 -20.26 38.67
N GLY A 9 -48.88 -19.49 38.20
CA GLY A 9 -48.77 -18.72 36.95
C GLY A 9 -47.86 -17.51 37.13
N PHE A 10 -47.21 -17.08 36.04
CA PHE A 10 -46.40 -15.86 36.01
C PHE A 10 -47.26 -14.62 36.24
N THR A 11 -46.76 -13.68 37.03
CA THR A 11 -47.39 -12.38 37.22
C THR A 11 -47.10 -11.47 36.02
N LEU A 12 -48.03 -10.57 35.69
CA LEU A 12 -47.85 -9.61 34.61
C LEU A 12 -46.59 -8.73 34.80
N MET A 13 -46.23 -8.47 36.06
CA MET A 13 -45.02 -7.72 36.41
C MET A 13 -43.73 -8.48 36.05
N GLU A 14 -43.67 -9.79 36.31
CA GLU A 14 -42.52 -10.63 35.92
C GLU A 14 -42.33 -10.64 34.41
N VAL A 15 -43.41 -10.72 33.63
CA VAL A 15 -43.36 -10.69 32.17
C VAL A 15 -42.83 -9.34 31.66
N LEU A 16 -43.28 -8.23 32.24
CA LEU A 16 -42.78 -6.89 31.87
C LEU A 16 -41.29 -6.72 32.18
N VAL A 17 -40.83 -7.22 33.34
CA VAL A 17 -39.41 -7.19 33.69
C VAL A 17 -38.59 -8.05 32.73
N ALA A 18 -39.07 -9.24 32.37
CA ALA A 18 -38.41 -10.11 31.40
C ALA A 18 -38.28 -9.46 30.02
N ILE A 19 -39.35 -8.81 29.53
CA ILE A 19 -39.33 -8.08 28.25
C ILE A 19 -38.36 -6.89 28.32
N GLY A 20 -38.32 -6.17 29.45
CA GLY A 20 -37.38 -5.06 29.63
C GLY A 20 -35.91 -5.50 29.56
N ILE A 21 -35.56 -6.58 30.26
CA ILE A 21 -34.21 -7.16 30.22
C ILE A 21 -33.89 -7.67 28.81
N PHE A 22 -34.84 -8.35 28.16
CA PHE A 22 -34.67 -8.84 26.79
C PHE A 22 -34.44 -7.69 25.79
N ALA A 23 -35.22 -6.61 25.89
CA ALA A 23 -35.05 -5.43 25.03
C ALA A 23 -33.68 -4.78 25.21
N ILE A 24 -33.19 -4.65 26.45
CA ILE A 24 -31.85 -4.13 26.73
C ILE A 24 -30.78 -5.05 26.12
N GLY A 25 -30.95 -6.37 26.26
CA GLY A 25 -30.07 -7.37 25.64
C GLY A 25 -30.00 -7.25 24.13
N LEU A 26 -31.15 -7.07 23.45
CA LEU A 26 -31.20 -6.88 22.00
C LEU A 26 -30.51 -5.59 21.55
N ILE A 27 -30.68 -4.49 22.29
CA ILE A 27 -29.99 -3.22 21.98
C ILE A 27 -28.46 -3.39 22.12
N ALA A 28 -28.01 -4.11 23.15
CA ALA A 28 -26.60 -4.40 23.35
C ALA A 28 -26.00 -5.27 22.24
N VAL A 29 -26.74 -6.26 21.72
CA VAL A 29 -26.29 -7.06 20.57
C VAL A 29 -26.31 -6.22 19.28
N ALA A 30 -27.34 -5.38 19.10
CA ALA A 30 -27.49 -4.54 17.93
C ALA A 30 -26.32 -3.55 17.76
N SER A 31 -25.74 -3.05 18.86
CA SER A 31 -24.62 -2.11 18.82
C SER A 31 -23.29 -2.72 18.40
N ILE A 32 -23.14 -4.06 18.43
CA ILE A 32 -21.91 -4.76 18.03
C ILE A 32 -21.82 -4.94 16.51
N PHE A 33 -22.95 -5.04 15.81
CA PHE A 33 -22.96 -5.31 14.37
C PHE A 33 -22.19 -4.29 13.52
N PRO A 34 -22.33 -2.97 13.72
CA PRO A 34 -21.59 -2.00 12.89
C PRO A 34 -20.07 -2.18 12.99
N VAL A 35 -19.56 -2.45 14.20
CA VAL A 35 -18.13 -2.67 14.43
C VAL A 35 -17.67 -3.95 13.74
N ALA A 36 -18.43 -5.04 13.88
CA ALA A 36 -18.11 -6.31 13.23
C ALA A 36 -18.07 -6.18 11.70
N ILE A 37 -19.00 -5.43 11.10
CA ILE A 37 -19.03 -5.18 9.65
C ILE A 37 -17.79 -4.39 9.21
N LEU A 38 -17.37 -3.37 9.98
CA LEU A 38 -16.17 -2.60 9.67
C LEU A 38 -14.90 -3.47 9.76
N LEU A 39 -14.77 -4.29 10.80
CA LEU A 39 -13.64 -5.21 10.95
C LEU A 39 -13.59 -6.27 9.84
N GLN A 40 -14.75 -6.80 9.43
CA GLN A 40 -14.83 -7.74 8.33
C GLN A 40 -14.40 -7.09 7.01
N LYS A 41 -14.83 -5.84 6.76
CA LYS A 41 -14.40 -5.09 5.58
C LYS A 41 -12.88 -4.88 5.56
N GLN A 42 -12.29 -4.47 6.69
CA GLN A 42 -10.83 -4.30 6.81
C GLN A 42 -10.10 -5.63 6.57
N THR A 43 -10.60 -6.74 7.12
CA THR A 43 -10.01 -8.06 6.94
C THR A 43 -10.03 -8.50 5.47
N VAL A 44 -11.16 -8.28 4.78
CA VAL A 44 -11.26 -8.60 3.34
C VAL A 44 -10.29 -7.74 2.53
N GLU A 45 -10.22 -6.44 2.79
CA GLU A 45 -9.30 -5.53 2.11
C GLU A 45 -7.82 -5.92 2.34
N GLU A 46 -7.46 -6.35 3.55
CA GLU A 46 -6.10 -6.78 3.89
C GLU A 46 -5.72 -8.12 3.23
N VAL A 47 -6.64 -9.08 3.22
CA VAL A 47 -6.45 -10.38 2.53
C VAL A 47 -6.31 -10.16 1.03
N GLU A 48 -7.18 -9.34 0.46
CA GLU A 48 -7.11 -8.93 -0.93
C GLU A 48 -5.76 -8.27 -1.24
N ALA A 49 -5.36 -7.23 -0.49
CA ALA A 49 -4.08 -6.54 -0.66
C ALA A 49 -2.88 -7.49 -0.62
N THR A 50 -2.93 -8.50 0.24
CA THR A 50 -1.89 -9.53 0.32
C THR A 50 -1.88 -10.41 -0.93
N HIS A 51 -3.03 -10.85 -1.44
CA HIS A 51 -3.10 -11.58 -2.71
C HIS A 51 -2.60 -10.75 -3.90
N PHE A 52 -2.95 -9.46 -3.95
CA PHE A 52 -2.42 -8.52 -4.96
C PHE A 52 -0.90 -8.43 -4.89
N GLY A 53 -0.36 -8.38 -3.66
CA GLY A 53 1.07 -8.35 -3.42
C GLY A 53 1.82 -9.58 -3.92
N GLU A 54 1.31 -10.76 -3.60
CA GLU A 54 1.91 -12.02 -4.07
C GLU A 54 1.80 -12.16 -5.59
N ASN A 55 0.70 -11.70 -6.20
CA ASN A 55 0.55 -11.67 -7.65
C ASN A 55 1.56 -10.72 -8.31
N ALA A 56 1.69 -9.50 -7.80
CA ALA A 56 2.67 -8.54 -8.29
C ALA A 56 4.08 -9.11 -8.16
N LYS A 57 4.44 -9.69 -7.01
CA LYS A 57 5.72 -10.37 -6.79
C LYS A 57 5.96 -11.48 -7.82
N ALA A 58 4.96 -12.31 -8.09
CA ALA A 58 5.08 -13.40 -9.07
C ALA A 58 5.26 -12.87 -10.50
N ILE A 59 4.55 -11.81 -10.90
CA ILE A 59 4.70 -11.18 -12.22
C ILE A 59 6.08 -10.55 -12.37
N VAL A 60 6.50 -9.80 -11.36
CA VAL A 60 7.82 -9.16 -11.29
C VAL A 60 8.92 -10.21 -11.40
N ALA A 61 8.83 -11.30 -10.64
CA ALA A 61 9.78 -12.41 -10.69
C ALA A 61 9.74 -13.16 -12.03
N ALA A 62 8.54 -13.42 -12.59
CA ALA A 62 8.37 -14.17 -13.83
C ALA A 62 8.92 -13.44 -15.05
N ARG A 63 8.88 -12.10 -15.05
CA ARG A 63 9.45 -11.29 -16.12
C ARG A 63 10.98 -11.25 -16.08
N GLY A 64 11.57 -11.56 -14.93
CA GLY A 64 13.01 -11.52 -14.71
C GLY A 64 13.53 -10.08 -14.75
N PHE A 65 14.34 -9.71 -13.77
CA PHE A 65 15.15 -8.50 -13.85
C PHE A 65 16.37 -8.79 -14.72
N VAL A 66 16.14 -9.09 -16.00
CA VAL A 66 17.24 -9.45 -16.91
C VAL A 66 18.05 -8.18 -17.15
N ALA A 67 19.24 -8.11 -16.54
CA ALA A 67 20.13 -6.95 -16.43
C ALA A 67 20.50 -6.22 -17.74
N SER A 68 20.10 -6.73 -18.90
CA SER A 68 20.52 -6.22 -20.21
C SER A 68 19.72 -5.02 -20.75
N ASP A 69 18.48 -4.77 -20.32
CA ASP A 69 17.66 -3.63 -20.81
C ASP A 69 17.70 -2.38 -19.92
N TRP A 70 18.40 -2.43 -18.78
CA TRP A 70 18.36 -1.41 -17.73
C TRP A 70 19.28 -0.22 -17.96
N SER A 71 20.00 -0.18 -19.09
CA SER A 71 20.86 0.94 -19.45
C SER A 71 20.11 2.28 -19.59
N SER A 72 18.79 2.24 -19.83
CA SER A 72 17.91 3.43 -19.86
C SER A 72 17.59 3.95 -18.46
N ILE A 73 17.36 3.06 -17.48
CA ILE A 73 17.07 3.39 -16.08
C ILE A 73 18.34 3.84 -15.33
N ALA A 74 19.49 3.22 -15.62
CA ALA A 74 20.79 3.60 -15.07
C ALA A 74 21.20 5.06 -15.40
N ASN A 75 20.66 5.64 -16.47
CA ASN A 75 20.87 7.06 -16.81
C ASN A 75 20.13 8.05 -15.89
N SER A 76 19.27 7.55 -14.99
CA SER A 76 18.56 8.36 -13.97
C SER A 76 19.43 8.69 -12.75
N GLY A 77 20.61 8.07 -12.63
CA GLY A 77 21.52 8.21 -11.49
C GLY A 77 21.29 7.13 -10.44
N ALA A 78 22.36 6.45 -10.02
CA ALA A 78 22.30 5.46 -8.96
C ALA A 78 21.90 6.08 -7.61
N GLY A 79 21.23 5.29 -6.77
CA GLY A 79 20.78 5.75 -5.44
C GLY A 79 19.56 6.67 -5.49
N VAL A 80 18.77 6.63 -6.57
CA VAL A 80 17.50 7.37 -6.69
C VAL A 80 16.35 6.44 -7.06
N VAL A 81 15.29 6.45 -6.26
CA VAL A 81 14.03 5.77 -6.62
C VAL A 81 13.45 6.42 -7.87
N SER A 82 13.42 5.64 -8.94
CA SER A 82 13.00 6.07 -10.27
C SER A 82 11.74 5.33 -10.68
N LYS A 83 10.91 6.00 -11.49
CA LYS A 83 9.81 5.32 -12.18
C LYS A 83 10.42 4.23 -13.06
N MET A 84 9.79 3.07 -13.06
CA MET A 84 9.96 2.15 -14.17
C MET A 84 9.19 2.79 -15.33
N GLU A 85 9.88 3.37 -16.30
CA GLU A 85 9.19 4.11 -17.37
C GLU A 85 8.21 3.20 -18.11
N GLY A 86 6.96 3.65 -18.23
CA GLY A 86 5.96 3.02 -19.08
C GLY A 86 6.15 3.35 -20.56
N MET A 87 5.82 2.37 -21.38
CA MET A 87 6.10 2.08 -22.79
C MET A 87 6.15 3.25 -23.79
N ASN A 88 7.08 3.10 -24.73
CA ASN A 88 6.92 3.52 -26.12
C ASN A 88 5.80 2.67 -26.78
N PRO A 89 4.69 3.23 -27.30
CA PRO A 89 3.51 2.49 -27.76
C PRO A 89 3.73 1.47 -28.90
N ASP A 90 4.94 1.33 -29.43
CA ASP A 90 5.27 0.52 -30.61
C ASP A 90 5.99 -0.81 -30.30
N ASP A 91 6.35 -1.15 -29.05
CA ASP A 91 7.08 -2.39 -28.74
C ASP A 91 6.29 -3.38 -27.85
N PRO A 92 5.78 -4.50 -28.39
CA PRO A 92 4.97 -5.46 -27.65
C PRO A 92 5.76 -6.41 -26.72
N MET A 93 7.10 -6.33 -26.67
CA MET A 93 7.91 -7.16 -25.77
C MET A 93 8.30 -6.45 -24.47
N ASP A 94 7.98 -5.18 -24.33
CA ASP A 94 8.60 -4.31 -23.33
C ASP A 94 7.58 -3.53 -22.51
N ASP A 95 6.59 -4.17 -21.85
CA ASP A 95 6.02 -3.59 -20.61
C ASP A 95 4.92 -4.35 -19.85
N TRP A 96 4.66 -3.87 -18.62
CA TRP A 96 3.65 -4.34 -17.68
C TRP A 96 2.29 -3.73 -18.04
N SER A 97 1.47 -4.48 -18.77
CA SER A 97 0.16 -3.99 -19.20
C SER A 97 -0.71 -3.63 -18.01
N LEU A 98 -1.72 -2.78 -18.21
CA LEU A 98 -2.73 -2.52 -17.18
C LEU A 98 -3.42 -3.82 -16.72
N ALA A 99 -3.46 -4.84 -17.59
CA ALA A 99 -3.96 -6.16 -17.24
C ALA A 99 -3.02 -6.95 -16.31
N ASP A 100 -1.71 -6.79 -16.43
CA ASP A 100 -0.74 -7.35 -15.48
C ASP A 100 -0.75 -6.58 -14.15
N ARG A 101 -0.98 -5.27 -14.23
CA ARG A 101 -1.01 -4.34 -13.08
C ARG A 101 -2.31 -4.30 -12.29
N SER A 102 -3.17 -5.29 -12.48
CA SER A 102 -4.42 -5.42 -11.76
C SER A 102 -4.76 -6.89 -11.57
N TYR A 103 -5.54 -7.19 -10.53
CA TYR A 103 -6.03 -8.54 -10.30
C TYR A 103 -7.56 -8.59 -10.24
N ASN A 104 -7.99 -9.83 -10.46
CA ASN A 104 -9.09 -10.32 -11.28
C ASN A 104 -9.04 -9.90 -12.76
N THR A 105 -8.20 -10.59 -13.54
CA THR A 105 -8.12 -10.42 -15.00
C THR A 105 -9.39 -10.82 -15.75
N LEU A 106 -10.33 -11.52 -15.08
CA LEU A 106 -11.64 -11.87 -15.64
C LEU A 106 -12.61 -10.69 -15.64
N GLU A 107 -12.40 -9.71 -14.77
CA GLU A 107 -13.18 -8.47 -14.75
C GLU A 107 -12.70 -7.52 -15.86
N PRO A 108 -13.62 -6.80 -16.52
CA PRO A 108 -13.27 -5.67 -17.37
C PRO A 108 -12.37 -4.70 -16.60
N THR A 109 -11.37 -4.14 -17.28
CA THR A 109 -10.38 -3.25 -16.64
C THR A 109 -11.01 -2.07 -15.91
N ASP A 110 -12.16 -1.57 -16.36
CA ASP A 110 -12.88 -0.46 -15.74
C ASP A 110 -13.74 -0.84 -14.53
N GLU A 111 -13.86 -2.13 -14.22
CA GLU A 111 -14.53 -2.66 -13.03
C GLU A 111 -13.54 -3.06 -11.92
N ARG A 112 -12.24 -3.14 -12.26
CA ARG A 112 -11.19 -3.54 -11.31
C ARG A 112 -11.00 -2.48 -10.25
N ARG A 113 -10.88 -2.93 -9.00
CA ARG A 113 -10.84 -2.06 -7.80
C ARG A 113 -9.45 -1.85 -7.23
N VAL A 114 -8.49 -2.66 -7.62
CA VAL A 114 -7.14 -2.61 -7.08
C VAL A 114 -6.16 -2.79 -8.22
N PHE A 115 -5.19 -1.89 -8.22
CA PHE A 115 -4.11 -1.83 -9.17
C PHE A 115 -2.80 -1.79 -8.40
N TRP A 116 -1.70 -2.05 -9.08
CA TRP A 116 -0.40 -1.90 -8.49
C TRP A 116 0.53 -1.14 -9.43
N VAL A 117 1.39 -0.31 -8.84
CA VAL A 117 2.30 0.59 -9.55
C VAL A 117 3.71 0.38 -9.02
N PRO A 118 4.66 -0.04 -9.87
CA PRO A 118 6.03 -0.24 -9.43
C PRO A 118 6.87 1.03 -9.47
N LEU A 119 7.85 1.07 -8.59
CA LEU A 119 9.04 1.91 -8.67
C LEU A 119 10.26 1.01 -8.56
N CYS A 120 11.35 1.43 -9.20
CA CYS A 120 12.63 0.74 -9.12
C CYS A 120 13.65 1.63 -8.41
N TYR A 121 14.55 1.00 -7.67
CA TYR A 121 15.66 1.64 -6.99
C TYR A 121 16.92 0.83 -7.24
N ASP A 122 17.93 1.49 -7.79
CA ASP A 122 19.28 0.95 -7.81
C ASP A 122 19.98 1.33 -6.52
N SER A 123 20.17 0.35 -5.63
CA SER A 123 20.87 0.59 -4.37
C SER A 123 22.39 0.66 -4.55
N ASP A 124 22.91 0.21 -5.70
CA ASP A 124 24.34 0.17 -5.94
C ASP A 124 24.79 1.16 -7.03
N ALA A 125 25.63 2.11 -6.63
CA ALA A 125 26.26 3.05 -7.55
C ALA A 125 27.43 2.45 -8.35
N SER A 126 27.86 1.23 -8.04
CA SER A 126 29.00 0.57 -8.67
C SER A 126 28.65 -0.20 -9.95
N GLY A 127 27.35 -0.41 -10.22
CA GLY A 127 26.85 -1.08 -11.41
C GLY A 127 26.69 -2.59 -11.25
N ASP A 128 26.82 -3.11 -10.02
CA ASP A 128 26.58 -4.51 -9.67
C ASP A 128 25.07 -4.82 -9.53
N ASN A 129 24.20 -3.88 -9.92
CA ASN A 129 22.76 -4.10 -10.13
C ASN A 129 22.05 -4.61 -8.87
N ALA A 130 22.26 -3.94 -7.73
CA ALA A 130 21.56 -4.27 -6.49
C ALA A 130 20.17 -3.60 -6.48
N TRP A 131 19.22 -4.21 -7.17
CA TRP A 131 17.90 -3.62 -7.39
C TRP A 131 16.93 -3.91 -6.24
N GLN A 132 16.12 -2.90 -5.95
CA GLN A 132 14.95 -3.00 -5.08
C GLN A 132 13.73 -2.47 -5.84
N VAL A 133 12.63 -3.20 -5.76
CA VAL A 133 11.36 -2.78 -6.37
C VAL A 133 10.33 -2.49 -5.29
N PHE A 134 9.74 -1.31 -5.37
CA PHE A 134 8.64 -0.90 -4.52
C PHE A 134 7.34 -1.01 -5.31
N VAL A 135 6.40 -1.80 -4.82
CA VAL A 135 5.09 -1.97 -5.43
C VAL A 135 4.05 -1.25 -4.58
N PHE A 136 3.53 -0.15 -5.10
CA PHE A 136 2.39 0.55 -4.52
C PHE A 136 1.11 -0.16 -4.94
N VAL A 137 0.41 -0.77 -3.98
CA VAL A 137 -0.95 -1.29 -4.19
C VAL A 137 -1.93 -0.15 -3.92
N VAL A 138 -2.71 0.19 -4.94
CA VAL A 138 -3.63 1.33 -4.92
C VAL A 138 -5.05 0.90 -5.25
N ARG A 139 -6.03 1.52 -4.59
CA ARG A 139 -7.45 1.32 -4.82
C ARG A 139 -7.90 2.16 -6.01
N GLY A 140 -8.29 1.49 -7.08
CA GLY A 140 -8.99 2.11 -8.20
C GLY A 140 -10.34 2.64 -7.74
N GLU A 141 -10.46 3.97 -7.68
CA GLU A 141 -11.74 4.64 -7.60
C GLU A 141 -12.01 5.27 -8.97
N ARG A 142 -13.20 5.05 -9.53
CA ARG A 142 -13.53 5.63 -10.84
C ARG A 142 -13.83 7.11 -10.65
N ASP A 143 -12.79 7.91 -10.44
CA ASP A 143 -12.89 9.35 -10.46
C ASP A 143 -12.41 9.86 -11.82
N THR A 144 -13.30 10.51 -12.55
CA THR A 144 -12.97 11.32 -13.75
C THR A 144 -12.02 12.48 -13.44
N THR A 145 -11.70 12.66 -12.17
CA THR A 145 -11.05 13.83 -11.58
C THR A 145 -9.86 13.45 -10.73
N TYR A 146 -9.11 12.38 -11.08
CA TYR A 146 -7.69 12.29 -10.71
C TYR A 146 -7.00 13.55 -11.23
N GLY A 147 -7.03 14.62 -10.43
CA GLY A 147 -7.09 16.01 -10.90
C GLY A 147 -6.00 16.38 -11.89
N PRO A 148 -6.13 17.48 -12.66
CA PRO A 148 -5.15 17.83 -13.69
C PRO A 148 -3.73 17.68 -13.16
N VAL A 149 -2.91 16.90 -13.88
CA VAL A 149 -1.48 16.79 -13.62
C VAL A 149 -0.94 18.21 -13.64
N ALA A 150 -0.37 18.70 -12.54
CA ALA A 150 0.54 19.83 -12.66
C ALA A 150 1.59 19.40 -13.68
N ALA A 151 1.77 20.14 -14.77
CA ALA A 151 2.49 19.69 -15.96
C ALA A 151 3.91 19.13 -15.67
N ASP A 152 4.47 19.49 -14.51
CA ASP A 152 5.82 19.12 -14.06
C ASP A 152 5.85 18.03 -12.97
N ALA A 153 4.73 17.35 -12.67
CA ALA A 153 4.73 16.30 -11.66
C ALA A 153 5.26 14.97 -12.23
N ASP A 154 6.36 14.46 -11.68
CA ASP A 154 6.85 13.11 -11.92
C ASP A 154 5.81 12.08 -11.41
N ILE A 155 5.19 11.37 -12.35
CA ILE A 155 4.16 10.36 -12.08
C ILE A 155 4.65 9.02 -12.62
N ALA A 156 4.62 7.98 -11.79
CA ALA A 156 5.09 6.65 -12.17
C ALA A 156 4.18 5.97 -13.19
N ASN A 157 2.86 6.17 -13.08
CA ASN A 157 1.83 5.59 -13.94
C ASN A 157 1.12 6.67 -14.80
N SER A 158 1.88 7.54 -15.46
CA SER A 158 1.33 8.66 -16.23
C SER A 158 0.42 8.22 -17.39
N LEU A 159 0.71 7.07 -18.00
CA LEU A 159 -0.05 6.51 -19.12
C LEU A 159 -1.41 5.92 -18.70
N ASP A 160 -1.55 5.47 -17.45
CA ASP A 160 -2.76 4.81 -16.95
C ASP A 160 -3.55 5.68 -15.96
N ALA A 161 -3.23 6.97 -15.92
CA ALA A 161 -3.80 7.93 -14.99
C ALA A 161 -5.34 8.05 -15.04
N GLU A 162 -5.99 7.51 -16.07
CA GLU A 162 -7.45 7.44 -16.18
C GLU A 162 -8.05 6.33 -15.30
N TYR A 163 -7.31 5.23 -15.11
CA TYR A 163 -7.81 4.02 -14.44
C TYR A 163 -7.16 3.80 -13.08
N VAL A 164 -5.90 4.23 -12.94
CA VAL A 164 -5.07 3.92 -11.78
C VAL A 164 -4.75 5.21 -11.02
N PRO A 165 -4.97 5.24 -9.69
CA PRO A 165 -4.50 6.32 -8.85
C PRO A 165 -3.03 6.62 -9.08
N ARG A 166 -2.69 7.90 -9.11
CA ARG A 166 -1.34 8.32 -9.45
C ARG A 166 -0.39 8.12 -8.28
N VAL A 167 0.70 7.42 -8.54
CA VAL A 167 1.87 7.42 -7.66
C VAL A 167 2.76 8.57 -8.10
N LYS A 168 2.92 9.57 -7.23
CA LYS A 168 3.56 10.85 -7.53
C LYS A 168 4.83 11.03 -6.74
N LYS A 169 5.81 11.68 -7.35
CA LYS A 169 6.97 12.23 -6.67
C LYS A 169 6.63 13.62 -6.14
N LEU A 170 7.03 13.90 -4.91
CA LEU A 170 6.86 15.19 -4.25
C LEU A 170 8.17 15.61 -3.62
N SER A 171 8.64 16.81 -3.98
CA SER A 171 9.75 17.47 -3.31
C SER A 171 9.28 18.01 -1.96
N THR A 172 9.96 17.61 -0.89
CA THR A 172 9.64 17.94 0.50
C THR A 172 10.88 18.40 1.24
N THR A 173 10.72 19.24 2.26
CA THR A 173 11.83 19.66 3.14
C THR A 173 11.77 18.90 4.46
N ILE A 174 12.89 18.39 4.93
CA ILE A 174 13.00 17.79 6.27
C ILE A 174 13.11 18.91 7.30
N SER A 175 12.06 19.12 8.09
CA SER A 175 11.99 20.20 9.09
C SER A 175 12.18 19.72 10.53
N GLY A 176 12.24 18.42 10.74
CA GLY A 176 12.47 17.79 12.05
C GLY A 176 12.99 16.36 11.89
N ALA A 177 13.20 15.67 13.01
CA ALA A 177 13.73 14.30 13.01
C ALA A 177 12.80 13.30 12.30
N ASN A 178 11.51 13.58 12.22
CA ASN A 178 10.49 12.67 11.71
C ASN A 178 9.40 13.41 10.91
N ARG A 179 9.73 14.56 10.31
CA ARG A 179 8.75 15.41 9.63
C ARG A 179 9.20 15.84 8.23
N PHE A 180 8.30 15.64 7.28
CA PHE A 180 8.36 16.12 5.90
C PHE A 180 7.42 17.31 5.74
N ASP A 181 7.94 18.50 5.44
CA ASP A 181 7.16 19.70 5.14
C ASP A 181 7.04 19.94 3.62
N PHE A 182 5.81 20.23 3.19
CA PHE A 182 5.43 20.49 1.81
C PHE A 182 5.22 21.99 1.59
N ASP A 183 5.76 22.52 0.49
CA ASP A 183 5.52 23.90 0.09
C ASP A 183 4.09 24.10 -0.41
N ASN A 184 3.18 24.44 0.50
CA ASN A 184 1.78 24.79 0.21
C ASN A 184 0.97 23.72 -0.56
N ASN A 185 1.28 22.44 -0.38
CA ASN A 185 0.50 21.31 -0.90
C ASN A 185 -0.27 20.60 0.23
N PRO A 186 -1.37 21.18 0.74
CA PRO A 186 -2.12 20.58 1.83
C PRO A 186 -2.89 19.33 1.35
N ARG A 187 -2.75 18.23 2.11
CA ARG A 187 -3.65 17.04 2.13
C ARG A 187 -3.51 16.02 1.00
N LEU A 188 -2.29 15.74 0.55
CA LEU A 188 -2.06 14.67 -0.42
C LEU A 188 -1.70 13.32 0.21
N ILE A 189 -1.27 13.32 1.47
CA ILE A 189 -0.86 12.12 2.22
C ILE A 189 -1.62 12.09 3.55
N ARG A 190 -2.05 10.91 4.00
CA ARG A 190 -2.86 10.73 5.22
C ARG A 190 -2.15 9.88 6.27
N PRO A 191 -2.53 10.01 7.56
CA PRO A 191 -2.10 9.07 8.59
C PRO A 191 -2.48 7.64 8.22
N GLY A 192 -1.51 6.74 8.31
CA GLY A 192 -1.62 5.34 7.92
C GLY A 192 -1.05 5.01 6.55
N ASP A 193 -0.86 6.00 5.65
CA ASP A 193 -0.22 5.79 4.35
C ASP A 193 1.27 5.46 4.52
N GLU A 194 1.86 4.79 3.54
CA GLU A 194 3.31 4.63 3.45
C GLU A 194 3.87 5.41 2.27
N VAL A 195 5.05 6.00 2.48
CA VAL A 195 5.79 6.76 1.48
C VAL A 195 7.20 6.19 1.34
N VAL A 196 7.80 6.38 0.17
CA VAL A 196 9.18 5.95 -0.12
C VAL A 196 10.02 7.18 -0.44
N ASP A 197 11.13 7.39 0.25
CA ASP A 197 12.04 8.47 -0.13
C ASP A 197 12.90 8.13 -1.34
N GLU A 198 13.65 9.10 -1.85
CA GLU A 198 14.54 8.90 -2.99
C GLU A 198 15.69 7.91 -2.73
N PHE A 199 15.96 7.57 -1.47
CA PHE A 199 17.00 6.61 -1.07
C PHE A 199 16.44 5.21 -0.81
N GLY A 200 15.17 4.96 -1.13
CA GLY A 200 14.53 3.66 -0.97
C GLY A 200 14.13 3.32 0.47
N LEU A 201 14.12 4.30 1.38
CA LEU A 201 13.60 4.11 2.73
C LEU A 201 12.08 4.30 2.75
N THR A 202 11.40 3.40 3.44
CA THR A 202 9.94 3.40 3.57
C THR A 202 9.54 3.99 4.92
N TYR A 203 8.57 4.90 4.92
CA TYR A 203 8.06 5.53 6.12
C TYR A 203 6.56 5.39 6.22
N ARG A 204 6.07 5.02 7.40
CA ARG A 204 4.64 5.04 7.71
C ARG A 204 4.26 6.41 8.27
N VAL A 205 3.20 7.00 7.75
CA VAL A 205 2.73 8.32 8.16
C VAL A 205 1.92 8.20 9.45
N SER A 206 2.35 8.88 10.49
CA SER A 206 1.72 8.85 11.82
C SER A 206 0.75 10.02 12.04
N ALA A 207 1.07 11.19 11.49
CA ALA A 207 0.21 12.37 11.50
C ALA A 207 0.37 13.18 10.21
N ALA A 208 -0.65 13.95 9.84
CA ALA A 208 -0.62 14.83 8.68
C ALA A 208 -1.35 16.13 8.99
N ASP A 209 -0.81 17.25 8.53
CA ASP A 209 -1.45 18.56 8.62
C ASP A 209 -1.42 19.30 7.27
N ASN A 210 -1.70 20.60 7.27
CA ASN A 210 -1.74 21.39 6.03
C ASN A 210 -0.34 21.74 5.48
N THR A 211 0.70 21.53 6.27
CA THR A 211 2.08 21.92 5.97
C THR A 211 3.01 20.74 5.79
N GLY A 212 2.63 19.54 6.24
CA GLY A 212 3.50 18.38 6.16
C GLY A 212 2.90 17.10 6.72
N VAL A 213 3.76 16.08 6.81
CA VAL A 213 3.47 14.81 7.48
C VAL A 213 4.55 14.47 8.49
N GLU A 214 4.12 13.87 9.60
CA GLU A 214 4.99 13.20 10.55
C GLU A 214 5.00 11.70 10.23
N VAL A 215 6.17 11.09 10.36
CA VAL A 215 6.37 9.67 10.10
C VAL A 215 6.83 8.92 11.34
N ASP A 216 6.60 7.61 11.33
CA ASP A 216 7.18 6.69 12.29
C ASP A 216 8.69 6.51 12.00
N GLY A 217 9.54 6.75 13.00
CA GLY A 217 10.99 6.59 12.88
C GLY A 217 11.76 7.92 12.78
N ILE A 218 13.02 7.84 12.34
CA ILE A 218 13.90 9.00 12.13
C ILE A 218 14.23 9.08 10.65
N ILE A 219 14.03 10.26 10.05
CA ILE A 219 14.44 10.57 8.69
C ILE A 219 15.94 10.91 8.73
N PRO A 220 16.80 10.18 8.00
CA PRO A 220 18.22 10.49 7.95
C PRO A 220 18.45 11.78 7.15
N GLY A 221 19.34 12.64 7.66
CA GLY A 221 19.80 13.84 6.95
C GLY A 221 18.95 15.10 7.19
N SER A 222 19.13 16.07 6.29
CA SER A 222 18.42 17.36 6.30
C SER A 222 18.37 17.95 4.89
N GLY A 223 17.49 18.92 4.67
CA GLY A 223 17.34 19.60 3.38
C GLY A 223 16.11 19.13 2.61
N THR A 224 16.15 19.29 1.29
CA THR A 224 15.07 18.92 0.39
C THR A 224 15.30 17.51 -0.13
N ILE A 225 14.29 16.65 -0.02
CA ILE A 225 14.31 15.29 -0.57
C ILE A 225 13.06 15.06 -1.41
N ASN A 226 13.10 14.06 -2.27
CA ASN A 226 11.90 13.59 -2.96
C ASN A 226 11.29 12.39 -2.25
N ILE A 227 9.97 12.36 -2.15
CA ILE A 227 9.20 11.20 -1.70
C ILE A 227 8.19 10.78 -2.76
N TRP A 228 7.95 9.47 -2.85
CA TRP A 228 6.90 8.85 -3.65
C TRP A 228 5.75 8.44 -2.75
N TYR A 229 4.53 8.74 -3.21
CA TYR A 229 3.30 8.43 -2.48
C TYR A 229 2.14 8.19 -3.45
N ALA A 230 1.12 7.45 -3.02
CA ALA A 230 -0.12 7.29 -3.75
C ALA A 230 -1.05 8.48 -3.47
N ALA A 231 -1.31 9.31 -4.49
CA ALA A 231 -2.15 10.48 -4.33
C ALA A 231 -3.65 10.09 -4.34
N PRO A 232 -4.48 10.73 -3.51
CA PRO A 232 -5.93 10.62 -3.64
C PRO A 232 -6.38 11.22 -4.98
N SER A 233 -7.56 10.80 -5.44
CA SER A 233 -8.19 11.31 -6.66
C SER A 233 -8.43 12.82 -6.60
N SER A 234 -8.99 13.30 -5.49
CA SER A 234 -9.14 14.74 -5.22
C SER A 234 -8.74 15.15 -3.80
N ALA A 235 -8.49 16.45 -3.59
CA ALA A 235 -8.11 16.97 -2.28
C ALA A 235 -9.25 16.77 -1.27
N GLY A 236 -9.01 15.96 -0.23
CA GLY A 236 -10.01 15.62 0.79
C GLY A 236 -10.70 14.26 0.59
N GLU A 237 -10.44 13.56 -0.51
CA GLU A 237 -10.93 12.19 -0.74
C GLU A 237 -10.06 11.12 -0.09
N SER A 238 -10.69 9.97 0.19
CA SER A 238 -10.08 8.80 0.81
C SER A 238 -8.71 8.48 0.19
N SER A 239 -7.76 8.04 1.03
CA SER A 239 -6.49 7.58 0.50
C SER A 239 -6.75 6.43 -0.45
N THR A 240 -6.13 6.50 -1.63
CA THR A 240 -6.11 5.41 -2.59
C THR A 240 -5.02 4.40 -2.23
N PHE A 241 -4.13 4.73 -1.29
CA PHE A 241 -3.11 3.82 -0.79
C PHE A 241 -3.76 2.62 -0.08
N VAL A 242 -3.32 1.42 -0.45
CA VAL A 242 -3.71 0.19 0.24
C VAL A 242 -2.52 -0.38 0.99
N LYS A 243 -1.38 -0.54 0.30
CA LYS A 243 -0.18 -1.17 0.85
C LYS A 243 1.06 -0.87 0.00
N LEU A 244 2.21 -0.77 0.64
CA LEU A 244 3.51 -0.78 -0.05
C LEU A 244 4.17 -2.15 0.14
N ILE A 245 4.75 -2.69 -0.92
CA ILE A 245 5.47 -3.95 -0.88
C ILE A 245 6.87 -3.72 -1.42
N THR A 246 7.85 -4.17 -0.65
CA THR A 246 9.25 -4.09 -1.03
C THR A 246 9.73 -5.46 -1.47
N LEU A 247 10.19 -5.53 -2.71
CA LEU A 247 10.83 -6.71 -3.31
C LEU A 247 12.32 -6.44 -3.40
N ILE A 248 13.11 -7.22 -2.67
CA ILE A 248 14.58 -7.16 -2.68
C ILE A 248 15.06 -8.40 -3.41
N ASP A 249 15.95 -8.22 -4.39
CA ASP A 249 16.63 -9.36 -4.99
C ASP A 249 17.59 -9.97 -3.96
N SER A 250 17.35 -11.23 -3.60
CA SER A 250 18.13 -11.94 -2.59
C SER A 250 19.40 -12.58 -3.14
N GLU A 251 19.72 -12.46 -4.43
CA GLU A 251 20.91 -13.08 -5.01
C GLU A 251 22.25 -12.56 -4.42
N GLY A 252 22.25 -11.41 -3.73
CA GLY A 252 23.41 -10.91 -2.98
C GLY A 252 23.55 -11.44 -1.55
N ALA A 253 22.57 -12.20 -1.02
CA ALA A 253 22.73 -12.91 0.24
C ALA A 253 23.49 -14.21 -0.03
N GLU A 254 24.76 -14.07 -0.44
CA GLU A 254 25.65 -15.20 -0.60
C GLU A 254 25.52 -16.10 0.61
N GLU A 255 25.20 -17.36 0.33
CA GLU A 255 25.40 -18.49 1.19
C GLU A 255 26.84 -18.40 1.73
N GLY A 256 26.98 -17.77 2.89
CA GLY A 256 28.04 -18.08 3.82
C GLY A 256 27.85 -19.54 4.24
N GLU A 257 28.12 -20.45 3.31
CA GLU A 257 28.40 -21.85 3.53
C GLU A 257 29.67 -21.86 4.38
N GLY A 258 29.46 -21.58 5.67
CA GLY A 258 30.43 -21.79 6.70
C GLY A 258 30.74 -23.27 6.65
N ASP A 259 31.88 -23.57 6.03
CA ASP A 259 32.60 -24.83 6.10
C ASP A 259 32.78 -25.15 7.59
N GLY A 260 31.75 -25.79 8.14
CA GLY A 260 31.68 -26.26 9.50
C GLY A 260 32.60 -27.46 9.59
N ASP A 261 33.90 -27.17 9.70
CA ASP A 261 34.94 -28.12 10.05
C ASP A 261 34.60 -28.62 11.47
N ILE A 262 33.83 -29.70 11.53
CA ILE A 262 33.52 -30.43 12.76
C ILE A 262 34.81 -31.07 13.22
N ILE A 263 35.58 -30.33 14.02
CA ILE A 263 36.66 -30.88 14.84
C ILE A 263 36.01 -31.89 15.81
N ARG A 264 36.06 -33.16 15.42
CA ARG A 264 35.85 -34.29 16.33
C ARG A 264 37.08 -34.36 17.23
N ASN A 265 36.94 -33.91 18.47
CA ASN A 265 37.88 -34.28 19.52
C ASN A 265 37.61 -35.73 19.98
N PRO A 266 38.68 -36.50 20.30
CA PRO A 266 38.60 -37.91 20.66
C PRO A 266 37.94 -38.18 22.02
#